data_AF-A0A497J9K9-F1
#
_entry.id   AF-A0A497J9K9-F1
#
_cell.length_a   1.000
_cell.length_b   1.000
_cell.length_c   1.000
_cell.angle_alpha   90.00
_cell.angle_beta   90.00
_cell.angle_gamma   90.00
#
_symmetry.space_group_name_H-M   'P 1'
#
loop_
_entity.id
_entity.type
_entity.pdbx_description
1 polymer ?
#
loop_
_entity_poly.entity_id
_entity_poly.type
_entity_poly.pdbx_seq_one_letter_code
_entity_poly.pdbx_strand_id
1 'polypeptide(L)'
;MAKLSEYLSALDWIVQKTAELLEDKVKDAPLTEEDIKIAFGAFAKTRLDRLAEDSFKSEHDRTQAEDFIMAKLRERAKQLNAENWGKGGRI
;
A
#
# COMPACT_ATOMS: atom_id res chain seq x y z
N MET A 1 22.22 2.78 -12.54
CA MET A 1 21.92 2.87 -11.10
C MET A 1 20.71 3.77 -10.79
N ALA A 2 20.43 4.87 -11.53
CA ALA A 2 19.35 5.82 -11.22
C ALA A 2 17.89 5.28 -11.31
N LYS A 3 17.60 4.37 -12.24
CA LYS A 3 16.22 3.87 -12.44
C LYS A 3 15.65 3.07 -11.26
N LEU A 4 16.49 2.36 -10.50
CA LEU A 4 16.03 1.56 -9.36
C LEU A 4 15.62 2.44 -8.18
N SER A 5 16.37 3.52 -7.92
CA SER A 5 16.04 4.47 -6.84
C SER A 5 14.77 5.26 -7.14
N GLU A 6 14.56 5.67 -8.39
CA GLU A 6 13.32 6.35 -8.82
C GLU A 6 12.11 5.44 -8.69
N TYR A 7 12.27 4.16 -9.07
CA TYR A 7 11.23 3.15 -8.94
C TYR A 7 10.81 2.91 -7.48
N LEU A 8 11.77 2.69 -6.59
CA LEU A 8 11.48 2.51 -5.17
C LEU A 8 10.81 3.76 -4.57
N SER A 9 11.27 4.95 -4.95
CA SER A 9 10.64 6.21 -4.53
C SER A 9 9.17 6.32 -5.00
N ALA A 10 8.87 5.85 -6.22
CA ALA A 10 7.51 5.84 -6.73
C ALA A 10 6.61 4.85 -5.97
N LEU A 11 7.11 3.65 -5.67
CA LEU A 11 6.38 2.67 -4.85
C LEU A 11 6.12 3.19 -3.44
N ASP A 12 7.13 3.79 -2.79
CA ASP A 12 6.98 4.38 -1.46
C ASP A 12 5.95 5.51 -1.46
N TRP A 13 5.92 6.33 -2.52
CA TRP A 13 4.90 7.36 -2.69
C TRP A 13 3.49 6.76 -2.84
N ILE A 14 3.34 5.66 -3.59
CA ILE A 14 2.06 4.94 -3.72
C ILE A 14 1.61 4.39 -2.37
N VAL A 15 2.53 3.79 -1.61
CA VAL A 15 2.26 3.28 -0.26
C VAL A 15 1.79 4.42 0.64
N GLN A 16 2.51 5.54 0.67
CA GLN A 16 2.16 6.68 1.51
C GLN A 16 0.76 7.20 1.20
N LYS A 17 0.45 7.41 -0.09
CA LYS A 17 -0.85 7.94 -0.51
C LYS A 17 -2.01 6.98 -0.30
N THR A 18 -1.76 5.68 -0.40
CA THR A 18 -2.78 4.69 -0.08
C THR A 18 -3.01 4.59 1.42
N ALA A 19 -1.95 4.75 2.23
CA ALA A 19 -2.04 4.75 3.68
C ALA A 19 -2.86 5.93 4.23
N GLU A 20 -2.86 7.09 3.57
CA GLU A 20 -3.71 8.24 3.93
C GLU A 20 -5.22 7.86 3.95
N LEU A 21 -5.66 6.94 3.08
CA LEU A 21 -7.04 6.43 3.09
C LEU A 21 -7.33 5.57 4.33
N LEU A 22 -6.34 4.78 4.75
CA LEU A 22 -6.44 3.93 5.94
C LEU A 22 -6.38 4.74 7.23
N GLU A 23 -5.63 5.84 7.24
CA GLU A 23 -5.55 6.80 8.35
C GLU A 23 -6.89 7.49 8.63
N ASP A 24 -7.70 7.72 7.60
CA ASP A 24 -9.04 8.23 7.80
C ASP A 24 -9.98 7.13 8.29
N LYS A 25 -9.93 5.96 7.66
CA LYS A 25 -10.80 4.83 7.98
C LYS A 25 -10.61 4.29 9.40
N VAL A 26 -9.38 4.25 9.91
CA VAL A 26 -9.08 3.70 11.25
C VAL A 26 -9.75 4.47 12.39
N LYS A 27 -10.17 5.72 12.15
CA LYS A 27 -10.88 6.55 13.14
C LYS A 27 -12.28 6.00 13.44
N ASP A 28 -12.89 5.33 12.47
CA ASP A 28 -14.24 4.78 12.61
C ASP A 28 -14.24 3.37 13.23
N ALA A 29 -13.26 2.55 12.86
CA ALA A 29 -13.13 1.17 13.33
C ALA A 29 -11.70 0.62 13.09
N PRO A 30 -11.28 -0.44 13.79
CA PRO A 30 -10.05 -1.15 13.46
C PRO A 30 -10.02 -1.62 12.00
N LEU A 31 -8.90 -1.39 11.32
CA LEU A 31 -8.67 -1.79 9.94
C LEU A 31 -8.59 -3.30 9.81
N THR A 32 -9.24 -3.82 8.76
CA THR A 32 -9.21 -5.24 8.38
C THR A 32 -8.39 -5.45 7.10
N GLU A 33 -8.10 -6.71 6.79
CA GLU A 33 -7.48 -7.08 5.51
C GLU A 33 -8.34 -6.68 4.30
N GLU A 34 -9.67 -6.61 4.45
CA GLU A 34 -10.58 -6.14 3.40
C GLU A 34 -10.42 -4.63 3.16
N ASP A 35 -10.33 -3.82 4.23
CA ASP A 35 -10.10 -2.37 4.10
C ASP A 35 -8.78 -2.07 3.37
N ILE A 36 -7.73 -2.87 3.62
CA ILE A 36 -6.45 -2.75 2.92
C ILE A 36 -6.61 -3.04 1.43
N LYS A 37 -7.32 -4.11 1.06
CA LYS A 37 -7.58 -4.47 -0.35
C LYS A 37 -8.41 -3.39 -1.06
N ILE A 38 -9.40 -2.82 -0.37
CA ILE A 38 -10.21 -1.72 -0.90
C ILE A 38 -9.34 -0.48 -1.14
N ALA A 39 -8.53 -0.06 -0.16
CA ALA A 39 -7.63 1.08 -0.31
C ALA A 39 -6.62 0.86 -1.45
N PHE A 40 -6.05 -0.34 -1.54
CA PHE A 40 -5.17 -0.71 -2.65
C PHE A 40 -5.88 -0.61 -4.00
N GLY A 41 -7.08 -1.18 -4.12
CA GLY A 41 -7.87 -1.13 -5.36
C GLY A 41 -8.29 0.29 -5.75
N ALA A 42 -8.57 1.14 -4.77
CA ALA A 42 -9.03 2.52 -5.00
C ALA A 42 -7.92 3.46 -5.47
N PHE A 43 -6.67 3.26 -5.03
CA PHE A 43 -5.56 4.15 -5.36
C PHE A 43 -4.34 3.43 -5.95
N ALA A 44 -3.76 2.48 -5.20
CA ALA A 44 -2.49 1.88 -5.54
C ALA A 44 -2.50 1.16 -6.89
N LYS A 45 -3.55 0.38 -7.16
CA LYS A 45 -3.65 -0.44 -8.38
C LYS A 45 -3.55 0.42 -9.64
N THR A 46 -4.36 1.47 -9.76
CA THR A 46 -4.34 2.35 -10.93
C THR A 46 -3.01 3.08 -11.09
N ARG A 47 -2.33 3.43 -10.00
CA ARG A 47 -1.02 4.09 -10.05
C ARG A 47 0.08 3.13 -10.46
N LEU A 48 0.03 1.91 -9.95
CA LEU A 48 0.95 0.87 -10.33
C LEU A 48 0.80 0.49 -11.79
N ASP A 49 -0.43 0.39 -12.29
CA ASP A 49 -0.71 0.11 -13.71
C ASP A 49 -0.12 1.20 -14.61
N ARG A 50 -0.20 2.47 -14.22
CA ARG A 50 0.46 3.57 -14.95
C ARG A 50 1.98 3.51 -14.88
N LEU A 51 2.53 3.17 -13.72
CA LEU A 51 3.97 2.97 -13.55
C LEU A 51 4.47 1.78 -14.41
N ALA A 52 3.62 0.77 -14.56
CA ALA A 52 3.86 -0.45 -15.32
C ALA A 52 4.05 -0.18 -16.81
N GLU A 53 3.20 0.67 -17.38
CA GLU A 53 3.26 1.05 -18.79
C GLU A 53 4.63 1.64 -19.16
N ASP A 54 5.27 2.37 -18.24
CA ASP A 54 6.57 3.01 -18.46
C ASP A 54 7.77 2.15 -18.00
N SER A 55 7.58 1.23 -17.05
CA SER A 55 8.69 0.61 -16.30
C SER A 55 8.68 -0.91 -16.18
N PHE A 56 7.53 -1.59 -16.31
CA PHE A 56 7.47 -3.05 -16.19
C PHE A 56 7.59 -3.72 -17.56
N LYS A 57 8.63 -4.54 -17.70
CA LYS A 57 8.83 -5.38 -18.90
C LYS A 57 8.16 -6.75 -18.77
N SER A 58 7.63 -7.07 -17.58
CA SER A 58 7.05 -8.38 -17.29
C SER A 58 5.94 -8.32 -16.23
N GLU A 59 5.04 -9.30 -16.30
CA GLU A 59 4.01 -9.55 -15.28
C GLU A 59 4.64 -9.85 -13.91
N HIS A 60 5.83 -10.47 -13.88
CA HIS A 60 6.55 -10.78 -12.64
C HIS A 60 6.92 -9.53 -11.84
N ASP A 61 7.45 -8.50 -12.51
CA ASP A 61 7.84 -7.25 -11.85
C ASP A 61 6.62 -6.54 -11.25
N ARG A 62 5.49 -6.59 -11.95
CA ARG A 62 4.21 -6.05 -11.44
C ARG A 62 3.77 -6.79 -10.18
N THR A 63 3.74 -8.12 -10.20
CA THR A 63 3.35 -8.92 -9.03
C THR A 63 4.24 -8.63 -7.82
N GLN A 64 5.57 -8.52 -8.02
CA GLN A 64 6.48 -8.14 -6.94
C GLN A 64 6.17 -6.75 -6.36
N ALA A 65 5.80 -5.79 -7.21
CA ALA A 65 5.41 -4.46 -6.78
C ALA A 65 4.09 -4.45 -6.00
N GLU A 66 3.09 -5.22 -6.46
CA GLU A 66 1.82 -5.42 -5.78
C GLU A 66 2.05 -6.03 -4.38
N ASP A 67 2.83 -7.10 -4.29
CA ASP A 67 3.18 -7.75 -3.03
C ASP A 67 3.91 -6.81 -2.07
N PHE A 68 4.86 -6.01 -2.58
CA PHE A 68 5.57 -5.00 -1.80
C PHE A 68 4.60 -3.95 -1.22
N ILE A 69 3.74 -3.36 -2.05
CA ILE A 69 2.77 -2.36 -1.60
C ILE A 69 1.83 -2.96 -0.56
N MET A 70 1.28 -4.14 -0.83
CA MET A 70 0.36 -4.82 0.10
C MET A 70 1.02 -5.16 1.43
N ALA A 71 2.27 -5.63 1.43
CA ALA A 71 3.03 -5.87 2.65
C ALA A 71 3.19 -4.59 3.47
N LYS A 72 3.55 -3.48 2.83
CA LYS A 72 3.70 -2.16 3.49
C LYS A 72 2.39 -1.61 4.03
N LEU A 73 1.29 -1.76 3.31
CA LEU A 73 -0.02 -1.34 3.79
C LEU A 73 -0.49 -2.18 4.99
N ARG A 74 -0.22 -3.49 5.00
CA ARG A 74 -0.48 -4.34 6.18
C ARG A 74 0.35 -3.94 7.39
N GLU A 75 1.64 -3.65 7.20
CA GLU A 75 2.50 -3.12 8.27
C GLU A 75 1.94 -1.82 8.83
N ARG A 76 1.60 -0.87 7.95
CA ARG A 76 1.06 0.43 8.36
C ARG A 76 -0.30 0.31 9.03
N ALA A 77 -1.20 -0.51 8.51
CA ALA A 77 -2.50 -0.75 9.12
C ALA A 77 -2.36 -1.35 10.53
N LYS A 78 -1.40 -2.26 10.76
CA LYS A 78 -1.13 -2.82 12.10
C LYS A 78 -0.69 -1.73 13.08
N GLN A 79 0.17 -0.82 12.62
CA GLN A 79 0.60 0.33 13.42
C GLN A 79 -0.58 1.25 13.73
N LEU A 80 -1.38 1.62 12.72
CA LEU A 80 -2.56 2.47 12.90
C LEU A 80 -3.57 1.86 13.87
N ASN A 81 -3.84 0.56 13.75
CA ASN A 81 -4.70 -0.16 14.69
C ASN A 81 -4.13 -0.13 16.12
N ALA A 82 -2.83 -0.34 16.29
CA ALA A 82 -2.18 -0.28 17.59
C ALA A 82 -2.20 1.14 18.20
N GLU A 83 -2.00 2.17 17.37
CA GLU A 83 -2.01 3.59 17.74
C GLU A 83 -3.41 4.06 18.17
N ASN A 84 -4.46 3.62 17.47
CA ASN A 84 -5.84 4.10 17.71
C ASN A 84 -6.66 3.21 18.65
N TRP A 85 -6.42 1.90 18.66
CA TRP A 85 -7.26 0.91 19.35
C TRP A 85 -6.47 -0.01 20.31
N GLY A 86 -5.15 0.19 20.44
CA GLY A 86 -4.28 -0.57 21.35
C GLY A 86 -3.89 -1.97 20.85
N LYS A 87 -3.27 -2.79 21.73
CA LYS A 87 -2.70 -4.13 21.40
C LYS A 87 -3.71 -5.19 20.95
N GLY A 88 -5.00 -4.85 20.80
CA GLY A 88 -6.07 -5.75 20.37
C GLY A 88 -6.41 -5.71 18.88
N GLY A 89 -5.90 -4.73 18.13
CA GLY A 89 -6.19 -4.58 16.70
C GLY A 89 -5.42 -5.57 15.83
N ARG A 90 -5.85 -6.85 15.84
CA ARG A 90 -5.37 -7.84 14.87
C ARG A 90 -5.91 -7.47 13.49
N ILE A 91 -5.03 -7.57 12.50
CA ILE A 91 -5.39 -7.65 11.07
C ILE A 91 -5.41 -9.11 10.69
#